data_AF-R1C149-F1
#
_entry.id   AF-R1C149-F1
#
_cell.length_a   1.000
_cell.length_b   1.000
_cell.length_c   1.000
_cell.angle_alpha   90.00
_cell.angle_beta   90.00
_cell.angle_gamma   90.00
#
_symmetry.space_group_name_H-M   'P 1'
#
loop_
_entity.id
_entity.type
_entity.pdbx_description
1 polymer ?
#
loop_
_entity_poly.entity_id
_entity_poly.type
_entity_poly.pdbx_seq_one_letter_code
_entity_poly.pdbx_strand_id
1 'polypeptide(L)'
;MKSSATDKVLKKRRLAERTPKPKGAPAAASAAAPPPAAAPAASSSGRAWTVSLALPGSIVDNAQTQELRSHLVGQVARAATIFNVDEIVVFSSDGASPAAPQRTDGSVFMARLLQYLECPQYLRKAIFPMHPDLRCVGLLAPLDAANHPRATEQPHLGEGRLQGRPLGVDRRLPAGTRVTVRMPSRPGEPAAVVPPREPREKLGLHWGFSVRLAKDLPSVWSECPFGGGYDLSLGTSDKGDSDWLQGEGFRLPAFKHLLIVFGGASSPSPSASREQALFDLYLNLCPGQGSRTIRTEEALLVGLAALQPHTRRAGAS
;
A
#
# COMPACT_ATOMS: atom_id res chain seq x y z
N MET A 1 -67.66 -22.25 -10.05
CA MET A 1 -67.95 -23.40 -9.17
C MET A 1 -66.68 -23.77 -8.40
N LYS A 2 -66.81 -23.71 -7.06
CA LYS A 2 -66.08 -24.45 -5.99
C LYS A 2 -64.54 -24.54 -6.00
N SER A 3 -63.97 -23.63 -5.20
CA SER A 3 -62.83 -23.83 -4.29
C SER A 3 -62.79 -25.24 -3.68
N SER A 4 -61.69 -25.98 -3.90
CA SER A 4 -61.40 -27.22 -3.16
C SER A 4 -60.77 -26.90 -1.80
N ALA A 5 -61.32 -27.52 -0.76
CA ALA A 5 -61.14 -27.20 0.65
C ALA A 5 -59.78 -27.61 1.27
N THR A 6 -58.80 -28.02 0.46
CA THR A 6 -57.51 -28.53 0.94
C THR A 6 -56.47 -27.44 1.25
N ASP A 7 -56.49 -26.29 0.57
CA ASP A 7 -55.48 -25.22 0.77
C ASP A 7 -55.69 -24.37 2.03
N LYS A 8 -56.93 -24.30 2.55
CA LYS A 8 -57.22 -23.53 3.77
C LYS A 8 -56.84 -24.26 5.06
N VAL A 9 -56.62 -25.59 5.00
CA VAL A 9 -56.27 -26.40 6.18
C VAL A 9 -54.76 -26.38 6.45
N LEU A 10 -53.91 -26.35 5.43
CA LEU A 10 -52.45 -26.23 5.62
C LEU A 10 -52.02 -24.83 6.11
N LYS A 11 -52.71 -23.76 5.68
CA LYS A 11 -52.38 -22.39 6.08
C LYS A 11 -52.73 -22.08 7.55
N LYS A 12 -53.69 -22.81 8.14
CA LYS A 12 -54.06 -22.71 9.56
C LYS A 12 -53.15 -23.52 10.50
N ARG A 13 -52.42 -24.53 9.99
CA ARG A 13 -51.52 -25.36 10.83
C ARG A 13 -50.13 -24.78 11.03
N ARG A 14 -49.63 -23.93 10.13
CA ARG A 14 -48.31 -23.25 10.31
C ARG A 14 -48.34 -22.01 11.21
N LEU A 15 -49.52 -21.53 11.60
CA LEU A 15 -49.66 -20.33 12.46
C LEU A 15 -49.86 -20.66 13.95
N ALA A 16 -49.98 -21.94 14.31
CA ALA A 16 -50.36 -22.39 15.67
C ALA A 16 -49.20 -22.97 16.51
N GLU A 17 -47.97 -23.03 15.99
CA GLU A 17 -46.77 -23.49 16.75
C GLU A 17 -45.83 -22.33 17.09
N ARG A 18 -46.37 -21.22 17.64
CA ARG A 18 -45.56 -20.24 18.37
C ARG A 18 -45.56 -20.62 19.85
N THR A 19 -44.61 -21.46 20.23
CA THR A 19 -44.26 -21.65 21.64
C THR A 19 -43.70 -20.34 22.21
N PRO A 20 -44.14 -19.90 23.41
CA PRO A 20 -43.63 -18.69 24.03
C PRO A 20 -42.18 -18.89 24.51
N LYS A 21 -41.27 -18.02 24.06
CA LYS A 21 -39.89 -17.95 24.57
C LYS A 21 -39.92 -17.60 26.07
N PRO A 22 -39.18 -18.31 26.94
CA PRO A 22 -39.06 -17.94 28.34
C PRO A 22 -38.37 -16.58 28.48
N LYS A 23 -38.97 -15.70 29.28
CA LYS A 23 -38.39 -14.42 29.70
C LYS A 23 -37.31 -14.68 30.75
N GLY A 24 -36.15 -14.07 30.56
CA GLY A 24 -35.13 -13.95 31.60
C GLY A 24 -33.91 -14.86 31.39
N ALA A 25 -32.99 -14.42 30.53
CA ALA A 25 -31.58 -14.73 30.66
C ALA A 25 -30.84 -13.38 30.75
N PRO A 26 -29.91 -13.19 31.69
CA PRO A 26 -29.22 -11.92 31.86
C PRO A 26 -28.42 -11.61 30.58
N ALA A 27 -28.55 -10.37 30.11
CA ALA A 27 -27.75 -9.87 29.00
C ALA A 27 -26.28 -10.02 29.35
N ALA A 28 -25.57 -10.90 28.64
CA ALA A 28 -24.12 -10.89 28.64
C ALA A 28 -23.70 -9.47 28.23
N ALA A 29 -23.01 -8.77 29.13
CA ALA A 29 -22.44 -7.47 28.85
C ALA A 29 -21.62 -7.59 27.58
N SER A 30 -22.08 -6.97 26.50
CA SER A 30 -21.28 -6.77 25.30
C SER A 30 -20.04 -6.02 25.76
N ALA A 31 -18.89 -6.71 25.80
CA ALA A 31 -17.61 -6.05 25.90
C ALA A 31 -17.60 -4.97 24.83
N ALA A 32 -17.53 -3.70 25.24
CA ALA A 32 -17.44 -2.59 24.32
C ALA A 32 -16.26 -2.86 23.39
N ALA A 33 -16.49 -2.77 22.08
CA ALA A 33 -15.41 -2.84 21.11
C ALA A 33 -14.33 -1.84 21.56
N PRO A 34 -13.04 -2.22 21.51
CA PRO A 34 -11.97 -1.32 21.89
C PRO A 34 -12.13 0.00 21.11
N PRO A 35 -11.85 1.15 21.74
CA PRO A 35 -11.97 2.43 21.06
C PRO A 35 -11.16 2.39 19.75
N PRO A 36 -11.69 3.01 18.68
CA PRO A 36 -11.00 3.03 17.40
C PRO A 36 -9.57 3.54 17.58
N ALA A 37 -8.59 2.80 17.06
CA ALA A 37 -7.19 3.22 17.06
C ALA A 37 -7.09 4.63 16.46
N ALA A 38 -6.45 5.54 17.20
CA ALA A 38 -6.26 6.92 16.77
C ALA A 38 -5.25 6.97 15.60
N ALA A 39 -5.45 7.90 14.67
CA ALA A 39 -4.49 8.17 13.61
C ALA A 39 -3.08 8.41 14.19
N PRO A 40 -2.00 7.98 13.50
CA PRO A 40 -0.64 8.20 13.94
C PRO A 40 -0.39 9.70 14.16
N ALA A 41 0.04 10.06 15.37
CA ALA A 41 0.26 11.44 15.76
C ALA A 41 1.40 12.08 14.96
N ALA A 42 1.22 13.33 14.51
CA ALA A 42 2.26 14.11 13.87
C ALA A 42 3.48 14.28 14.81
N SER A 43 4.69 14.08 14.30
CA SER A 43 5.93 14.41 15.03
C SER A 43 6.28 15.88 14.82
N SER A 44 6.88 16.53 15.83
CA SER A 44 7.30 17.94 15.75
C SER A 44 8.42 18.19 14.74
N SER A 45 9.14 17.15 14.33
CA SER A 45 10.10 17.17 13.22
C SER A 45 9.52 16.46 12.02
N GLY A 46 9.50 17.13 10.86
CA GLY A 46 9.15 16.50 9.61
C GLY A 46 10.21 15.51 9.10
N ARG A 47 9.85 14.73 8.09
CA ARG A 47 10.71 13.72 7.45
C ARG A 47 11.17 14.23 6.09
N ALA A 48 12.47 14.57 5.96
CA ALA A 48 13.04 15.11 4.71
C ALA A 48 13.44 14.02 3.70
N TRP A 49 13.62 12.78 4.14
CA TRP A 49 14.07 11.63 3.35
C TRP A 49 12.92 10.74 2.87
N THR A 50 13.14 9.95 1.81
CA THR A 50 12.17 9.02 1.24
C THR A 50 12.69 7.59 1.19
N VAL A 51 11.75 6.63 1.23
CA VAL A 51 12.02 5.22 0.98
C VAL A 51 11.17 4.74 -0.19
N SER A 52 11.82 4.18 -1.21
CA SER A 52 11.20 3.60 -2.39
C SER A 52 11.40 2.10 -2.40
N LEU A 53 10.37 1.36 -2.81
CA LEU A 53 10.44 -0.08 -3.07
C LEU A 53 10.47 -0.34 -4.57
N ALA A 54 11.30 -1.27 -5.05
CA ALA A 54 11.14 -1.83 -6.38
C ALA A 54 10.81 -3.32 -6.30
N LEU A 55 9.77 -3.73 -7.04
CA LEU A 55 9.21 -5.07 -7.03
C LEU A 55 8.93 -5.53 -8.47
N PRO A 56 9.22 -6.78 -8.83
CA PRO A 56 8.83 -7.30 -10.12
C PRO A 56 7.30 -7.48 -10.14
N GLY A 57 6.66 -7.06 -11.23
CA GLY A 57 5.22 -7.26 -11.43
C GLY A 57 4.84 -8.75 -11.50
N SER A 58 5.77 -9.62 -11.88
CA SER A 58 5.56 -11.06 -12.02
C SER A 58 5.28 -11.81 -10.71
N ILE A 59 5.44 -11.18 -9.53
CA ILE A 59 5.08 -11.81 -8.24
C ILE A 59 3.60 -12.21 -8.19
N VAL A 60 2.72 -11.48 -8.88
CA VAL A 60 1.30 -11.79 -8.89
C VAL A 60 0.98 -12.99 -9.79
N ASP A 61 1.86 -13.36 -10.71
CA ASP A 61 1.60 -14.44 -11.67
C ASP A 61 1.70 -15.83 -11.03
N ASN A 62 2.37 -15.92 -9.87
CA ASN A 62 2.41 -17.12 -9.05
C ASN A 62 1.08 -17.43 -8.34
N ALA A 63 0.17 -16.45 -8.23
CA ALA A 63 -1.11 -16.64 -7.56
C ALA A 63 -2.17 -17.24 -8.50
N GLN A 64 -2.86 -18.27 -8.02
CA GLN A 64 -3.74 -19.12 -8.84
C GLN A 64 -5.04 -18.44 -9.26
N THR A 65 -5.59 -17.55 -8.42
CA THR A 65 -6.89 -16.90 -8.64
C THR A 65 -6.76 -15.39 -8.54
N GLN A 66 -7.74 -14.66 -9.10
CA GLN A 66 -7.73 -13.19 -9.03
C GLN A 66 -7.87 -12.68 -7.57
N GLU A 67 -8.58 -13.42 -6.72
CA GLU A 67 -8.71 -13.12 -5.29
C GLU A 67 -7.34 -13.20 -4.61
N LEU A 68 -6.58 -14.28 -4.87
CA LEU A 68 -5.23 -14.45 -4.31
C LEU A 68 -4.25 -13.42 -4.86
N ARG A 69 -4.34 -13.10 -6.17
CA ARG A 69 -3.56 -12.01 -6.79
C ARG A 69 -3.83 -10.68 -6.10
N SER A 70 -5.10 -10.37 -5.87
CA SER A 70 -5.51 -9.13 -5.23
C SER A 70 -5.05 -9.09 -3.77
N HIS A 71 -5.17 -10.21 -3.06
CA HIS A 71 -4.73 -10.34 -1.68
C HIS A 71 -3.22 -10.11 -1.53
N LEU A 72 -2.41 -10.70 -2.42
CA LEU A 72 -0.96 -10.50 -2.45
C LEU A 72 -0.61 -9.02 -2.58
N VAL A 73 -1.21 -8.32 -3.54
CA VAL A 73 -0.97 -6.87 -3.70
C VAL A 73 -1.46 -6.08 -2.48
N GLY A 74 -2.54 -6.50 -1.85
CA GLY A 74 -3.00 -5.95 -0.57
C GLY A 74 -1.96 -6.11 0.55
N GLN A 75 -1.25 -7.25 0.61
CA GLN A 75 -0.16 -7.47 1.56
C GLN A 75 1.02 -6.53 1.28
N VAL A 76 1.39 -6.36 0.00
CA VAL A 76 2.43 -5.40 -0.41
C VAL A 76 2.05 -3.98 0.01
N ALA A 77 0.83 -3.53 -0.31
CA ALA A 77 0.36 -2.19 0.02
C ALA A 77 0.37 -1.95 1.53
N ARG A 78 -0.08 -2.93 2.32
CA ARG A 78 -0.06 -2.83 3.77
C ARG A 78 1.36 -2.78 4.33
N ALA A 79 2.27 -3.62 3.85
CA ALA A 79 3.67 -3.57 4.27
C ALA A 79 4.28 -2.18 3.97
N ALA A 80 4.08 -1.67 2.76
CA ALA A 80 4.53 -0.34 2.36
C ALA A 80 3.98 0.76 3.28
N THR A 81 2.68 0.74 3.58
CA THR A 81 2.05 1.72 4.48
C THR A 81 2.54 1.60 5.93
N ILE A 82 2.69 0.39 6.47
CA ILE A 82 3.17 0.16 7.85
C ILE A 82 4.58 0.74 8.05
N PHE A 83 5.44 0.62 7.03
CA PHE A 83 6.83 1.06 7.09
C PHE A 83 7.07 2.43 6.45
N ASN A 84 6.01 3.21 6.21
CA ASN A 84 6.06 4.57 5.68
C ASN A 84 6.83 4.70 4.35
N VAL A 85 6.67 3.75 3.44
CA VAL A 85 7.26 3.79 2.08
C VAL A 85 6.60 4.90 1.26
N ASP A 86 7.38 5.69 0.54
CA ASP A 86 6.90 6.86 -0.22
C ASP A 86 6.64 6.56 -1.70
N GLU A 87 7.25 5.53 -2.27
CA GLU A 87 7.10 5.12 -3.67
C GLU A 87 7.19 3.60 -3.80
N ILE A 88 6.34 3.02 -4.66
CA ILE A 88 6.44 1.63 -5.11
C ILE A 88 6.63 1.61 -6.62
N VAL A 89 7.78 1.12 -7.06
CA VAL A 89 8.14 0.93 -8.46
C VAL A 89 7.88 -0.52 -8.82
N VAL A 90 6.99 -0.74 -9.79
CA VAL A 90 6.69 -2.07 -10.32
C VAL A 90 7.41 -2.21 -11.64
N PHE A 91 8.44 -3.07 -11.69
CA PHE A 91 9.21 -3.31 -12.92
C PHE A 91 8.80 -4.61 -13.60
N SER A 92 8.84 -4.67 -14.92
CA SER A 92 8.71 -5.93 -15.64
C SER A 92 10.04 -6.69 -15.57
N SER A 93 10.04 -7.93 -15.09
CA SER A 93 11.22 -8.81 -15.21
C SER A 93 11.36 -9.42 -16.60
N ASP A 94 10.31 -9.34 -17.40
CA ASP A 94 10.22 -10.01 -18.67
C ASP A 94 10.35 -8.97 -19.77
N GLY A 95 11.34 -9.16 -20.64
CA GLY A 95 11.27 -8.64 -22.00
C GLY A 95 10.09 -9.32 -22.67
N ALA A 96 8.91 -8.70 -22.55
CA ALA A 96 7.59 -9.14 -22.99
C ALA A 96 7.59 -10.45 -23.81
N SER A 97 7.28 -11.58 -23.18
CA SER A 97 6.89 -12.77 -23.92
C SER A 97 5.47 -12.56 -24.44
N PRO A 98 5.22 -12.58 -25.76
CA PRO A 98 3.90 -12.33 -26.33
C PRO A 98 3.04 -13.59 -26.19
N ALA A 99 2.56 -13.89 -24.98
CA ALA A 99 1.74 -15.08 -24.75
C ALA A 99 0.58 -14.81 -23.78
N ALA A 100 -0.56 -14.42 -24.39
CA ALA A 100 -1.95 -14.64 -24.00
C ALA A 100 -2.78 -13.33 -24.04
N PRO A 101 -3.67 -13.14 -25.03
CA PRO A 101 -4.43 -11.89 -25.24
C PRO A 101 -5.49 -11.57 -24.18
N GLN A 102 -5.53 -12.28 -23.04
CA GLN A 102 -6.58 -12.13 -22.02
C GLN A 102 -6.08 -11.87 -20.59
N ARG A 103 -4.78 -11.94 -20.30
CA ARG A 103 -4.23 -11.57 -18.99
C ARG A 103 -3.64 -10.18 -19.06
N THR A 104 -4.13 -9.27 -18.21
CA THR A 104 -3.43 -8.01 -17.94
C THR A 104 -2.04 -8.34 -17.40
N ASP A 105 -1.03 -7.66 -17.95
CA ASP A 105 0.35 -7.70 -17.46
C ASP A 105 0.33 -7.60 -15.92
N GLY A 106 1.00 -8.53 -15.24
CA GLY A 106 1.08 -8.59 -13.78
C GLY A 106 1.53 -7.25 -13.19
N SER A 107 2.42 -6.55 -13.89
CA SER A 107 2.91 -5.22 -13.52
C SER A 107 1.79 -4.17 -13.53
N VAL A 108 1.00 -4.14 -14.60
CA VAL A 108 -0.14 -3.21 -14.76
C VAL A 108 -1.25 -3.53 -13.76
N PHE A 109 -1.55 -4.81 -13.55
CA PHE A 109 -2.51 -5.27 -12.55
C PHE A 109 -2.11 -4.80 -11.15
N MET A 110 -0.86 -5.05 -10.76
CA MET A 110 -0.31 -4.68 -9.46
C MET A 110 -0.32 -3.16 -9.28
N ALA A 111 0.20 -2.40 -10.25
CA ALA A 111 0.25 -0.94 -10.17
C ALA A 111 -1.15 -0.32 -10.02
N ARG A 112 -2.13 -0.79 -10.80
CA ARG A 112 -3.52 -0.33 -10.73
C ARG A 112 -4.13 -0.57 -9.36
N LEU A 113 -3.91 -1.76 -8.79
CA LEU A 113 -4.48 -2.14 -7.51
C LEU A 113 -3.81 -1.39 -6.34
N LEU A 114 -2.49 -1.18 -6.40
CA LEU A 114 -1.75 -0.33 -5.47
C LEU A 114 -2.26 1.13 -5.48
N GLN A 115 -2.46 1.71 -6.67
CA GLN A 115 -3.01 3.06 -6.83
C GLN A 115 -4.43 3.17 -6.27
N TYR A 116 -5.27 2.15 -6.49
CA TYR A 116 -6.61 2.11 -5.93
C TYR A 116 -6.61 2.04 -4.41
N LEU A 117 -5.72 1.22 -3.83
CA LEU A 117 -5.59 1.06 -2.38
C LEU A 117 -5.08 2.33 -1.71
N GLU A 118 -4.05 2.98 -2.27
CA GLU A 118 -3.53 4.24 -1.74
C GLU A 118 -4.54 5.38 -1.85
N CYS A 119 -5.40 5.39 -2.86
CA CYS A 119 -6.43 6.40 -3.00
C CYS A 119 -7.42 6.37 -1.82
N PRO A 120 -7.68 7.52 -1.15
CA PRO A 120 -8.66 7.63 -0.08
C PRO A 120 -10.06 7.23 -0.53
N GLN A 121 -10.79 6.56 0.36
CA GLN A 121 -12.09 5.94 0.06
C GLN A 121 -13.10 6.87 -0.60
N TYR A 122 -13.16 8.14 -0.18
CA TYR A 122 -14.12 9.13 -0.67
C TYR A 122 -13.77 9.68 -2.07
N LEU A 123 -12.53 9.47 -2.55
CA LEU A 123 -12.11 9.88 -3.90
C LEU A 123 -12.19 8.75 -4.92
N ARG A 124 -12.23 7.48 -4.49
CA ARG A 124 -12.14 6.31 -5.38
C ARG A 124 -13.17 6.33 -6.51
N LYS A 125 -14.45 6.61 -6.19
CA LYS A 125 -15.53 6.68 -7.19
C LYS A 125 -15.34 7.79 -8.23
N ALA A 126 -14.61 8.85 -7.88
CA ALA A 126 -14.37 9.98 -8.77
C ALA A 126 -13.14 9.80 -9.65
N ILE A 127 -12.18 8.97 -9.22
CA ILE A 127 -10.88 8.79 -9.87
C ILE A 127 -10.82 7.48 -10.67
N PHE A 128 -11.40 6.40 -10.13
CA PHE A 128 -11.28 5.06 -10.71
C PHE A 128 -12.60 4.62 -11.35
N PRO A 129 -12.64 4.39 -12.66
CA PRO A 129 -13.77 3.72 -13.30
C PRO A 129 -13.85 2.25 -12.85
N MET A 130 -15.01 1.63 -13.08
CA MET A 130 -15.15 0.18 -12.86
C MET A 130 -14.18 -0.56 -13.77
N HIS A 131 -13.36 -1.45 -13.19
CA HIS A 131 -12.35 -2.20 -13.92
C HIS A 131 -12.33 -3.67 -13.47
N PRO A 132 -12.20 -4.66 -14.39
CA PRO A 132 -12.14 -6.08 -14.04
C PRO A 132 -11.09 -6.44 -12.99
N ASP A 133 -9.90 -5.83 -13.05
CA ASP A 133 -8.83 -6.03 -12.06
C ASP A 133 -9.24 -5.67 -10.63
N LEU A 134 -10.14 -4.69 -10.47
CA LEU A 134 -10.56 -4.16 -9.17
C LEU A 134 -11.75 -4.94 -8.57
N ARG A 135 -12.20 -6.04 -9.19
CA ARG A 135 -13.38 -6.80 -8.73
C ARG A 135 -13.24 -7.33 -7.30
N CYS A 136 -12.02 -7.67 -6.89
CA CYS A 136 -11.74 -8.30 -5.60
C CYS A 136 -11.24 -7.30 -4.52
N VAL A 137 -11.24 -5.98 -4.79
CA VAL A 137 -10.74 -4.96 -3.83
C VAL A 137 -11.50 -4.94 -2.50
N GLY A 138 -12.77 -5.37 -2.51
CA GLY A 138 -13.60 -5.44 -1.30
C GLY A 138 -13.13 -6.50 -0.30
N LEU A 139 -12.25 -7.42 -0.70
CA LEU A 139 -11.67 -8.45 0.17
C LEU A 139 -10.41 -7.95 0.90
N LEU A 140 -9.85 -6.82 0.48
CA LEU A 140 -8.54 -6.36 0.93
C LEU A 140 -8.66 -5.59 2.24
N ALA A 141 -7.72 -5.85 3.16
CA ALA A 141 -7.64 -5.10 4.40
C ALA A 141 -7.33 -3.61 4.11
N PRO A 142 -7.99 -2.68 4.82
CA PRO A 142 -7.79 -1.25 4.61
C PRO A 142 -6.34 -0.85 4.93
N LEU A 143 -5.84 0.22 4.31
CA LEU A 143 -4.53 0.76 4.64
C LEU A 143 -4.53 1.56 5.95
N ASP A 144 -5.63 2.28 6.23
CA ASP A 144 -5.81 3.11 7.44
C ASP A 144 -4.65 4.09 7.68
N ALA A 145 -4.14 4.69 6.59
CA ALA A 145 -3.08 5.69 6.60
C ALA A 145 -3.63 7.09 6.93
N ALA A 146 -2.77 8.07 7.25
CA ALA A 146 -3.19 9.41 7.65
C ALA A 146 -3.97 10.17 6.55
N ASN A 147 -3.74 9.83 5.28
CA ASN A 147 -4.51 10.35 4.15
C ASN A 147 -5.87 9.64 3.96
N HIS A 148 -6.22 8.65 4.80
CA HIS A 148 -7.51 7.93 4.83
C HIS A 148 -8.30 8.28 6.09
N PRO A 149 -8.70 9.55 6.30
CA PRO A 149 -9.40 9.94 7.50
C PRO A 149 -10.74 9.21 7.62
N ARG A 150 -11.07 8.85 8.85
CA ARG A 150 -12.40 8.35 9.23
C ARG A 150 -13.38 9.51 9.28
N ALA A 151 -14.68 9.22 9.17
CA ALA A 151 -15.72 10.25 9.13
C ALA A 151 -15.79 11.11 10.41
N THR A 152 -15.28 10.61 11.53
CA THR A 152 -15.21 11.31 12.82
C THR A 152 -13.96 12.18 12.98
N GLU A 153 -12.98 12.04 12.09
CA GLU A 153 -11.71 12.75 12.17
C GLU A 153 -11.78 14.06 11.39
N GLN A 154 -11.19 15.11 11.95
CA GLN A 154 -11.04 16.42 11.31
C GLN A 154 -9.56 16.70 11.08
N PRO A 155 -8.97 16.17 10.00
CA PRO A 155 -7.55 16.32 9.78
C PRO A 155 -7.20 17.74 9.31
N HIS A 156 -6.04 18.25 9.71
CA HIS A 156 -5.55 19.57 9.26
C HIS A 156 -5.17 19.60 7.78
N LEU A 157 -4.79 18.43 7.24
CA LEU A 157 -4.50 18.21 5.83
C LEU A 157 -5.47 17.15 5.30
N GLY A 158 -5.84 17.23 4.03
CA GLY A 158 -6.72 16.26 3.39
C GLY A 158 -6.38 16.08 1.93
N GLU A 159 -6.87 15.00 1.34
CA GLU A 159 -6.80 14.76 -0.11
C GLU A 159 -8.09 15.24 -0.76
N GLY A 160 -8.00 15.84 -1.93
CA GLY A 160 -9.14 16.40 -2.65
C GLY A 160 -9.01 16.25 -4.16
N ARG A 161 -10.12 16.52 -4.86
CA ARG A 161 -10.16 16.60 -6.31
C ARG A 161 -10.57 18.00 -6.72
N LEU A 162 -9.76 18.62 -7.56
CA LEU A 162 -9.98 19.98 -8.04
C LEU A 162 -11.24 20.06 -8.93
N GLN A 163 -12.21 20.94 -8.60
CA GLN A 163 -13.37 21.20 -9.47
C GLN A 163 -13.26 22.52 -10.26
N GLY A 164 -12.33 23.41 -9.89
CA GLY A 164 -12.17 24.75 -10.46
C GLY A 164 -10.76 25.31 -10.24
N ARG A 165 -10.56 26.63 -10.28
CA ARG A 165 -9.23 27.23 -10.08
C ARG A 165 -8.82 27.14 -8.60
N PRO A 166 -7.66 26.54 -8.26
CA PRO A 166 -7.21 26.42 -6.87
C PRO A 166 -6.78 27.78 -6.32
N LEU A 167 -7.00 27.97 -5.01
CA LEU A 167 -6.38 29.02 -4.22
C LEU A 167 -5.04 28.51 -3.65
N GLY A 168 -4.00 29.34 -3.73
CA GLY A 168 -2.66 28.99 -3.24
C GLY A 168 -1.72 28.31 -4.26
N VAL A 169 -2.11 28.26 -5.54
CA VAL A 169 -1.23 27.77 -6.62
C VAL A 169 -1.13 28.82 -7.72
N ASP A 170 0.08 29.25 -8.05
CA ASP A 170 0.31 30.21 -9.16
C ASP A 170 -0.03 29.63 -10.53
N ARG A 171 0.00 28.30 -10.66
CA ARG A 171 -0.32 27.57 -11.89
C ARG A 171 -1.76 27.07 -11.91
N ARG A 172 -2.43 27.23 -13.06
CA ARG A 172 -3.72 26.57 -13.33
C ARG A 172 -3.50 25.05 -13.41
N LEU A 173 -3.98 24.32 -12.41
CA LEU A 173 -4.11 22.88 -12.46
C LEU A 173 -5.38 22.49 -13.24
N PRO A 174 -5.36 21.40 -14.04
CA PRO A 174 -6.55 20.92 -14.73
C PRO A 174 -7.65 20.52 -13.74
N ALA A 175 -8.91 20.74 -14.12
CA ALA A 175 -10.05 20.20 -13.38
C ALA A 175 -9.93 18.67 -13.31
N GLY A 176 -10.30 18.12 -12.16
CA GLY A 176 -10.22 16.69 -11.87
C GLY A 176 -8.88 16.23 -11.30
N THR A 177 -7.88 17.10 -11.17
CA THR A 177 -6.57 16.78 -10.58
C THR A 177 -6.71 16.46 -9.09
N ARG A 178 -6.06 15.38 -8.64
CA ARG A 178 -5.95 15.03 -7.21
C ARG A 178 -4.92 15.96 -6.56
N VAL A 179 -5.30 16.57 -5.44
CA VAL A 179 -4.49 17.58 -4.73
C VAL A 179 -4.53 17.36 -3.24
N THR A 180 -3.44 17.70 -2.56
CA THR A 180 -3.40 17.80 -1.10
C THR A 180 -3.84 19.21 -0.70
N VAL A 181 -4.74 19.29 0.27
CA VAL A 181 -5.32 20.56 0.73
C VAL A 181 -5.08 20.74 2.23
N ARG A 182 -4.80 21.97 2.63
CA ARG A 182 -4.84 22.39 4.03
C ARG A 182 -6.25 22.86 4.36
N MET A 183 -6.83 22.23 5.38
CA MET A 183 -8.16 22.57 5.84
C MET A 183 -8.13 23.95 6.53
N PRO A 184 -9.16 24.78 6.31
CA PRO A 184 -9.24 26.09 6.94
C PRO A 184 -9.34 25.96 8.46
N SER A 185 -8.68 26.86 9.20
CA SER A 185 -8.75 26.87 10.66
C SER A 185 -9.99 27.58 11.19
N ARG A 186 -10.64 28.40 10.35
CA ARG A 186 -11.87 29.13 10.68
C ARG A 186 -12.96 28.92 9.64
N PRO A 187 -14.24 28.90 10.04
CA PRO A 187 -15.35 28.88 9.11
C PRO A 187 -15.30 30.08 8.15
N GLY A 188 -15.45 29.84 6.84
CA GLY A 188 -15.44 30.87 5.80
C GLY A 188 -14.08 31.10 5.14
N GLU A 189 -12.98 30.56 5.69
CA GLU A 189 -11.69 30.56 5.00
C GLU A 189 -11.66 29.46 3.92
N PRO A 190 -11.11 29.74 2.72
CA PRO A 190 -10.96 28.73 1.69
C PRO A 190 -9.84 27.75 2.02
N ALA A 191 -10.03 26.47 1.68
CA ALA A 191 -8.95 25.50 1.72
C ALA A 191 -7.83 25.88 0.73
N ALA A 192 -6.58 25.74 1.16
CA ALA A 192 -5.41 26.06 0.35
C ALA A 192 -4.79 24.77 -0.20
N VAL A 193 -4.47 24.74 -1.49
CA VAL A 193 -3.70 23.62 -2.06
C VAL A 193 -2.25 23.71 -1.57
N VAL A 194 -1.72 22.59 -1.13
CA VAL A 194 -0.33 22.46 -0.66
C VAL A 194 0.40 21.38 -1.45
N PRO A 195 1.75 21.38 -1.47
CA PRO A 195 2.50 20.28 -2.06
C PRO A 195 2.17 18.94 -1.38
N PRO A 196 2.06 17.82 -2.14
CA PRO A 196 1.75 16.50 -1.58
C PRO A 196 2.84 15.95 -0.65
N ARG A 197 4.05 16.53 -0.71
CA ARG A 197 5.16 16.22 0.20
C ARG A 197 5.09 16.95 1.54
N GLU A 198 4.27 17.99 1.66
CA GLU A 198 4.18 18.80 2.87
C GLU A 198 3.80 18.00 4.14
N PRO A 199 2.81 17.09 4.12
CA PRO A 199 2.49 16.25 5.28
C PRO A 199 3.72 15.50 5.82
N ARG A 200 4.55 14.96 4.91
CA ARG A 200 5.79 14.25 5.25
C ARG A 200 6.86 15.22 5.75
N GLU A 201 7.19 16.23 4.95
CA GLU A 201 8.35 17.12 5.18
C GLU A 201 8.17 18.08 6.35
N LYS A 202 6.93 18.46 6.69
CA LYS A 202 6.66 19.41 7.77
C LYS A 202 6.05 18.78 9.02
N LEU A 203 5.22 17.73 8.87
CA LEU A 203 4.47 17.14 9.98
C LEU A 203 4.92 15.70 10.32
N GLY A 204 5.82 15.12 9.52
CA GLY A 204 6.28 13.74 9.72
C GLY A 204 5.19 12.69 9.45
N LEU A 205 4.07 13.08 8.83
CA LEU A 205 2.96 12.19 8.54
C LEU A 205 3.27 11.36 7.29
N HIS A 206 3.02 10.05 7.39
CA HIS A 206 3.02 9.20 6.21
C HIS A 206 1.74 9.45 5.39
N TRP A 207 1.92 9.85 4.12
CA TRP A 207 0.84 10.36 3.27
C TRP A 207 0.52 9.42 2.10
N GLY A 208 0.68 8.11 2.32
CA GLY A 208 0.58 7.10 1.27
C GLY A 208 1.87 7.02 0.43
N PHE A 209 1.77 6.32 -0.69
CA PHE A 209 2.88 6.07 -1.61
C PHE A 209 2.49 6.41 -3.05
N SER A 210 3.44 6.89 -3.84
CA SER A 210 3.27 6.92 -5.30
C SER A 210 3.50 5.53 -5.90
N VAL A 211 2.96 5.30 -7.08
CA VAL A 211 3.16 4.04 -7.80
C VAL A 211 3.65 4.35 -9.21
N ARG A 212 4.79 3.76 -9.58
CA ARG A 212 5.43 3.96 -10.89
C ARG A 212 5.64 2.62 -11.57
N LEU A 213 5.40 2.57 -12.87
CA LEU A 213 5.77 1.43 -13.71
C LEU A 213 7.16 1.67 -14.29
N ALA A 214 7.99 0.64 -14.32
CA ALA A 214 9.27 0.62 -15.01
C ALA A 214 9.29 -0.54 -16.01
N LYS A 215 9.82 -0.31 -17.22
CA LYS A 215 9.86 -1.35 -18.26
C LYS A 215 10.82 -2.49 -17.94
N ASP A 216 11.85 -2.22 -17.16
CA ASP A 216 12.92 -3.14 -16.77
C ASP A 216 13.57 -2.64 -15.47
N LEU A 217 14.47 -3.47 -14.91
CA LEU A 217 15.19 -3.13 -13.68
C LEU A 217 16.03 -1.84 -13.84
N PRO A 218 16.86 -1.64 -14.89
CA PRO A 218 17.56 -0.37 -15.10
C PRO A 218 16.67 0.88 -15.13
N SER A 219 15.47 0.80 -15.72
CA SER A 219 14.48 1.88 -15.73
C SER A 219 14.00 2.30 -14.34
N VAL A 220 14.19 1.47 -13.31
CA VAL A 220 13.94 1.87 -11.92
C VAL A 220 14.80 3.09 -11.58
N TRP A 221 16.10 3.08 -11.89
CA TRP A 221 17.00 4.20 -11.61
C TRP A 221 16.87 5.34 -12.62
N SER A 222 16.84 5.05 -13.92
CA SER A 222 16.91 6.11 -14.95
C SER A 222 15.66 7.00 -14.97
N GLU A 223 14.53 6.49 -14.49
CA GLU A 223 13.24 7.22 -14.44
C GLU A 223 12.88 7.63 -13.00
N CYS A 224 13.87 7.75 -12.12
CA CYS A 224 13.69 8.19 -10.74
C CYS A 224 13.06 9.61 -10.71
N PRO A 225 11.98 9.83 -9.93
CA PRO A 225 11.31 11.13 -9.86
C PRO A 225 12.04 12.15 -8.98
N PHE A 226 13.08 11.72 -8.24
CA PHE A 226 13.79 12.56 -7.29
C PHE A 226 14.99 13.25 -7.95
N GLY A 227 15.13 14.55 -7.70
CA GLY A 227 16.31 15.30 -8.14
C GLY A 227 17.56 14.78 -7.43
N GLY A 228 18.52 14.25 -8.20
CA GLY A 228 19.72 13.57 -7.68
C GLY A 228 19.62 12.04 -7.72
N GLY A 229 18.47 11.47 -8.10
CA GLY A 229 18.28 10.03 -8.15
C GLY A 229 18.10 9.39 -6.77
N TYR A 230 18.20 8.06 -6.73
CA TYR A 230 18.35 7.33 -5.48
C TYR A 230 19.81 7.37 -5.07
N ASP A 231 20.12 8.02 -3.94
CA ASP A 231 21.49 8.21 -3.44
C ASP A 231 21.97 7.06 -2.54
N LEU A 232 21.07 6.14 -2.20
CA LEU A 232 21.39 4.85 -1.61
C LEU A 232 20.47 3.77 -2.19
N SER A 233 21.04 2.66 -2.61
CA SER A 233 20.34 1.52 -3.20
C SER A 233 20.70 0.21 -2.50
N LEU A 234 19.66 -0.56 -2.17
CA LEU A 234 19.77 -1.82 -1.44
C LEU A 234 19.10 -2.92 -2.25
N GLY A 235 19.85 -3.94 -2.64
CA GLY A 235 19.29 -5.17 -3.19
C GLY A 235 19.12 -6.23 -2.11
N THR A 236 18.10 -7.08 -2.23
CA THR A 236 17.83 -8.15 -1.26
C THR A 236 17.93 -9.53 -1.90
N SER A 237 18.63 -10.47 -1.25
CA SER A 237 18.70 -11.89 -1.65
C SER A 237 19.15 -12.76 -0.48
N ASP A 238 18.75 -14.03 -0.49
CA ASP A 238 19.30 -15.09 0.36
C ASP A 238 20.83 -15.23 0.29
N LYS A 239 21.46 -14.74 -0.78
CA LYS A 239 22.92 -14.71 -1.00
C LYS A 239 23.58 -13.38 -0.60
N GLY A 240 22.81 -12.40 -0.13
CA GLY A 240 23.37 -11.12 0.31
C GLY A 240 24.14 -11.24 1.63
N ASP A 241 24.79 -10.15 2.02
CA ASP A 241 25.47 -10.04 3.32
C ASP A 241 24.47 -10.26 4.45
N SER A 242 24.81 -11.13 5.41
CA SER A 242 24.02 -11.45 6.59
C SER A 242 24.58 -10.85 7.88
N ASP A 243 25.82 -10.37 7.86
CA ASP A 243 26.53 -9.94 9.07
C ASP A 243 25.91 -8.66 9.65
N TRP A 244 25.27 -7.86 8.79
CA TRP A 244 24.59 -6.63 9.18
C TRP A 244 23.48 -6.80 10.23
N LEU A 245 22.85 -7.99 10.31
CA LEU A 245 21.78 -8.28 11.29
C LEU A 245 22.32 -8.62 12.67
N GLN A 246 23.51 -9.22 12.74
CA GLN A 246 24.13 -9.69 13.97
C GLN A 246 25.22 -8.73 14.48
N GLY A 247 25.73 -7.86 13.60
CA GLY A 247 26.78 -6.91 13.94
C GLY A 247 26.24 -5.73 14.76
N GLU A 248 26.78 -5.54 15.98
CA GLU A 248 26.40 -4.42 16.87
C GLU A 248 26.72 -3.02 16.30
N GLY A 249 27.40 -2.95 15.15
CA GLY A 249 27.82 -1.69 14.52
C GLY A 249 27.12 -1.34 13.20
N PHE A 250 26.22 -2.17 12.67
CA PHE A 250 25.69 -1.91 11.32
C PHE A 250 24.88 -0.61 11.25
N ARG A 251 25.27 0.27 10.31
CA ARG A 251 24.58 1.52 10.02
C ARG A 251 24.48 1.68 8.51
N LEU A 252 23.28 2.04 8.05
CA LEU A 252 23.13 2.50 6.68
C LEU A 252 23.87 3.83 6.52
N PRO A 253 24.54 4.06 5.38
CA PRO A 253 25.02 5.39 5.01
C PRO A 253 23.88 6.41 5.07
N ALA A 254 24.21 7.67 5.37
CA ALA A 254 23.23 8.75 5.31
C ALA A 254 22.68 8.85 3.87
N PHE A 255 21.38 9.08 3.75
CA PHE A 255 20.69 9.12 2.47
C PHE A 255 19.52 10.09 2.51
N LYS A 256 19.14 10.58 1.33
CA LYS A 256 17.93 11.36 1.12
C LYS A 256 16.84 10.54 0.43
N HIS A 257 17.21 9.66 -0.50
CA HIS A 257 16.33 8.86 -1.33
C HIS A 257 16.82 7.41 -1.40
N LEU A 258 16.38 6.58 -0.45
CA LEU A 258 16.71 5.16 -0.39
C LEU A 258 15.82 4.35 -1.34
N LEU A 259 16.43 3.52 -2.18
CA LEU A 259 15.76 2.48 -2.97
C LEU A 259 16.03 1.09 -2.38
N ILE A 260 14.99 0.31 -2.14
CA ILE A 260 15.10 -1.10 -1.73
C ILE A 260 14.46 -1.98 -2.80
N VAL A 261 15.25 -2.88 -3.40
CA VAL A 261 14.83 -3.74 -4.50
C VAL A 261 14.68 -5.17 -4.01
N PHE A 262 13.47 -5.70 -4.14
CA PHE A 262 13.15 -7.10 -3.87
C PHE A 262 12.89 -7.85 -5.17
N GLY A 263 13.30 -9.12 -5.24
CA GLY A 263 12.89 -10.01 -6.33
C GLY A 263 13.75 -9.96 -7.60
N GLY A 264 15.08 -9.87 -7.49
CA GLY A 264 16.01 -10.08 -8.62
C GLY A 264 16.26 -11.56 -8.98
N ALA A 265 15.83 -12.52 -8.16
CA ALA A 265 16.32 -13.90 -8.20
C ALA A 265 15.31 -14.95 -8.72
N SER A 266 14.60 -14.67 -9.83
CA SER A 266 13.83 -15.74 -10.51
C SER A 266 14.70 -16.69 -11.32
N SER A 267 16.03 -16.52 -11.34
CA SER A 267 16.93 -17.56 -11.82
C SER A 267 18.17 -17.68 -10.94
N PRO A 268 18.64 -18.90 -10.63
CA PRO A 268 20.01 -19.11 -10.22
C PRO A 268 20.92 -18.85 -11.43
N SER A 269 21.05 -17.59 -11.82
CA SER A 269 21.95 -17.21 -12.90
C SER A 269 23.37 -17.04 -12.34
N PRO A 270 24.40 -17.33 -13.16
CA PRO A 270 25.77 -16.89 -12.88
C PRO A 270 25.93 -15.35 -12.91
N SER A 271 24.84 -14.57 -13.02
CA SER A 271 24.83 -13.10 -13.01
C SER A 271 24.57 -12.47 -11.64
N ALA A 272 24.43 -13.26 -10.56
CA ALA A 272 24.25 -12.72 -9.21
C ALA A 272 25.33 -11.68 -8.83
N SER A 273 26.57 -11.88 -9.29
CA SER A 273 27.68 -10.93 -9.12
C SER A 273 27.51 -9.63 -9.92
N ARG A 274 26.87 -9.69 -11.10
CA ARG A 274 26.57 -8.50 -11.91
C ARG A 274 25.39 -7.71 -11.36
N GLU A 275 24.41 -8.39 -10.78
CA GLU A 275 23.27 -7.75 -10.12
C GLU A 275 23.67 -7.11 -8.80
N GLN A 276 24.52 -7.77 -8.01
CA GLN A 276 25.08 -7.21 -6.78
C GLN A 276 25.83 -5.90 -7.05
N ALA A 277 26.53 -5.79 -8.18
CA ALA A 277 27.24 -4.57 -8.57
C ALA A 277 26.33 -3.37 -8.93
N LEU A 278 25.00 -3.57 -9.03
CA LEU A 278 24.03 -2.49 -9.25
C LEU A 278 23.65 -1.77 -7.96
N PHE A 279 23.97 -2.33 -6.80
CA PHE A 279 23.53 -1.84 -5.51
C PHE A 279 24.70 -1.40 -4.64
N ASP A 280 24.48 -0.36 -3.84
CA ASP A 280 25.44 0.08 -2.82
C ASP A 280 25.54 -0.96 -1.70
N LEU A 281 24.42 -1.60 -1.37
CA LEU A 281 24.32 -2.67 -0.38
C LEU A 281 23.51 -3.84 -0.94
N TYR A 282 23.93 -5.07 -0.62
CA TYR A 282 23.22 -6.27 -1.04
C TYR A 282 23.08 -7.23 0.13
N LEU A 283 21.87 -7.35 0.68
CA LEU A 283 21.65 -7.91 2.02
C LEU A 283 20.76 -9.16 2.00
N ASN A 284 21.09 -10.09 2.88
CA ASN A 284 20.18 -11.15 3.29
C ASN A 284 19.34 -10.67 4.47
N LEU A 285 18.02 -10.65 4.28
CA LEU A 285 17.06 -10.14 5.26
C LEU A 285 16.64 -11.18 6.32
N CYS A 286 16.93 -12.46 6.10
CA CYS A 286 16.52 -13.56 6.97
C CYS A 286 17.53 -14.72 6.94
N PRO A 287 18.76 -14.51 7.49
CA PRO A 287 19.76 -15.55 7.60
C PRO A 287 19.25 -16.71 8.47
N GLY A 288 19.56 -17.94 8.07
CA GLY A 288 19.05 -19.14 8.74
C GLY A 288 17.56 -19.41 8.49
N GLN A 289 16.97 -18.87 7.42
CA GLN A 289 15.58 -19.14 7.05
C GLN A 289 15.26 -20.64 7.03
N GLY A 290 14.15 -21.02 7.68
CA GLY A 290 13.69 -22.41 7.75
C GLY A 290 12.93 -22.89 6.50
N SER A 291 12.54 -21.97 5.63
CA SER A 291 11.96 -22.28 4.32
C SER A 291 13.02 -22.20 3.23
N ARG A 292 12.92 -23.01 2.17
CA ARG A 292 13.81 -22.92 1.01
C ARG A 292 13.66 -21.58 0.28
N THR A 293 12.46 -21.01 0.28
CA THR A 293 12.15 -19.74 -0.37
C THR A 293 11.32 -18.87 0.57
N ILE A 294 11.57 -17.57 0.54
CA ILE A 294 10.72 -16.55 1.16
C ILE A 294 10.05 -15.82 0.00
N ARG A 295 8.71 -15.74 0.00
CA ARG A 295 7.99 -15.03 -1.05
C ARG A 295 8.19 -13.52 -0.91
N THR A 296 8.07 -12.77 -2.00
CA THR A 296 8.35 -11.32 -1.99
C THR A 296 7.51 -10.55 -0.98
N GLU A 297 6.21 -10.87 -0.85
CA GLU A 297 5.31 -10.25 0.12
C GLU A 297 5.66 -10.57 1.58
N GLU A 298 6.31 -11.70 1.85
CA GLU A 298 6.83 -12.09 3.17
C GLU A 298 8.15 -11.36 3.44
N ALA A 299 9.05 -11.35 2.46
CA ALA A 299 10.34 -10.68 2.53
C ALA A 299 10.20 -9.17 2.77
N LEU A 300 9.18 -8.54 2.19
CA LEU A 300 8.85 -7.13 2.43
C LEU A 300 8.62 -6.85 3.93
N LEU A 301 7.79 -7.66 4.58
CA LEU A 301 7.47 -7.44 6.00
C LEU A 301 8.69 -7.69 6.89
N VAL A 302 9.42 -8.79 6.66
CA VAL A 302 10.62 -9.13 7.44
C VAL A 302 11.72 -8.10 7.23
N GLY A 303 12.02 -7.78 5.97
CA GLY A 303 13.10 -6.86 5.60
C GLY A 303 12.84 -5.43 6.07
N LEU A 304 11.63 -4.91 5.85
CA LEU A 304 11.32 -3.55 6.28
C LEU A 304 11.27 -3.42 7.80
N ALA A 305 10.84 -4.46 8.53
CA ALA A 305 10.92 -4.49 9.99
C ALA A 305 12.37 -4.43 10.46
N ALA A 306 13.25 -5.25 9.89
CA ALA A 306 14.66 -5.28 10.23
C ALA A 306 15.40 -3.97 9.87
N LEU A 307 15.07 -3.37 8.73
CA LEU A 307 15.71 -2.14 8.25
C LEU A 307 15.17 -0.87 8.92
N GLN A 308 13.94 -0.87 9.45
CA GLN A 308 13.29 0.31 10.03
C GLN A 308 14.17 1.10 11.04
N PRO A 309 14.83 0.49 12.04
CA PRO A 309 15.68 1.26 12.95
C PRO A 309 16.90 1.88 12.25
N HIS A 310 17.44 1.24 11.20
CA HIS A 310 18.58 1.76 10.45
C HIS A 310 18.16 2.89 9.51
N THR A 311 17.03 2.76 8.81
CA THR A 311 16.53 3.79 7.89
C THR A 311 16.13 5.06 8.63
N ARG A 312 15.48 4.94 9.80
CA ARG A 312 15.12 6.11 10.63
C ARG A 312 16.32 6.88 11.15
N ARG A 313 17.43 6.19 11.48
CA ARG A 313 18.67 6.84 11.93
C ARG A 313 19.39 7.51 10.76
N ALA A 314 19.53 6.82 9.64
CA ALA A 314 20.32 7.28 8.50
C ALA A 314 19.63 8.37 7.68
N GLY A 315 18.31 8.32 7.52
CA GLY A 315 17.57 9.33 6.75
C GLY A 315 17.54 10.73 7.40
N ALA A 316 17.87 10.83 8.69
CA ALA A 316 17.87 12.08 9.44
C ALA A 316 19.26 12.72 9.59
N SER A 317 20.31 12.09 9.04
CA SER A 317 21.70 12.53 9.18
C SER A 317 22.17 13.38 8.00
#